data_AF-A0A385FXZ8-F1
#
_entry.id   AF-A0A385FXZ8-F1
#
_cell.length_a   1.000
_cell.length_b   1.000
_cell.length_c   1.000
_cell.angle_alpha   90.00
_cell.angle_beta   90.00
_cell.angle_gamma   90.00
#
_symmetry.space_group_name_H-M   'P 1'
#
loop_
_entity.id
_entity.type
_entity.pdbx_description
1 polymer ?
#
loop_
_entity_poly.entity_id
_entity_poly.type
_entity_poly.pdbx_seq_one_letter_code
_entity_poly.pdbx_strand_id
1 'polypeptide(L)'
;MAGSIYEELLSYSKGLQPWQRDALRRLTASPHLFSADINELTDIAYFAALQNQDGLLNDETPSAEAPVPSPMTSEHVPSNDAVAPAVSLVKVHHLQGVNRMRVPTNIRLNPKGLNVVFGYNGVGKSGYTRILKSSCHSKHPEPVLGNVYHATNLDPLAKVEYLLGETAGSHEWNLNAPSNDVNLARVAVYDAKSASAHVSAKGTELTVTPQGLDLLTNLVTVYGSVATEAKNRIAALNGVSGPGIASEATDPAVRKAMGVLGSASAMGHIETLSTLDDAEQSALVSLPGTISHRRTNSQAARLAQANAKLNQHRNQARRIEILAAKVSSGQMASLKEIRGRLREIVEEEQVQSEHDFSQELLPGVMSPPLAFHVGGIESLFRS
;
A
#
# COMPACT_ATOMS: atom_id res chain seq x y z
N MET A 1 -44.89 -7.38 -11.53
CA MET A 1 -44.98 -6.02 -12.10
C MET A 1 -43.55 -5.62 -12.40
N ALA A 2 -43.21 -5.41 -13.68
CA ALA A 2 -41.89 -4.90 -14.02
C ALA A 2 -41.82 -3.45 -13.49
N GLY A 3 -40.91 -3.20 -12.54
CA GLY A 3 -40.68 -1.86 -12.02
C GLY A 3 -40.09 -0.95 -13.10
N SER A 4 -40.08 0.35 -12.85
CA SER A 4 -39.35 1.27 -13.73
C SER A 4 -37.85 0.95 -13.70
N ILE A 5 -37.13 1.21 -14.79
CA ILE A 5 -35.66 1.05 -14.87
C ILE A 5 -34.97 1.74 -13.69
N TYR A 6 -35.51 2.88 -13.24
CA TYR A 6 -34.95 3.60 -12.12
C TYR A 6 -35.20 2.94 -10.75
N GLU A 7 -36.30 2.21 -10.57
CA GLU A 7 -36.55 1.41 -9.36
C GLU A 7 -35.57 0.24 -9.28
N GLU A 8 -35.30 -0.40 -10.42
CA GLU A 8 -34.29 -1.44 -10.54
C GLU A 8 -32.88 -0.89 -10.27
N LEU A 9 -32.55 0.29 -10.80
CA LEU A 9 -31.28 0.99 -10.52
C LEU A 9 -31.14 1.38 -9.05
N LEU A 10 -32.20 1.85 -8.40
CA LEU A 10 -32.19 2.14 -6.96
C LEU A 10 -31.94 0.87 -6.14
N SER A 11 -32.57 -0.25 -6.50
CA SER A 11 -32.32 -1.54 -5.86
C SER A 11 -30.87 -2.00 -6.09
N TYR A 12 -30.39 -1.92 -7.33
CA TYR A 12 -29.01 -2.24 -7.71
C TYR A 12 -27.98 -1.40 -6.94
N SER A 13 -28.25 -0.10 -6.77
CA SER A 13 -27.34 0.81 -6.09
C SER A 13 -27.02 0.42 -4.65
N LYS A 14 -27.92 -0.28 -3.96
CA LYS A 14 -27.72 -0.69 -2.56
C LYS A 14 -26.56 -1.68 -2.37
N GLY A 15 -26.19 -2.43 -3.41
CA GLY A 15 -25.05 -3.35 -3.39
C GLY A 15 -23.71 -2.72 -3.76
N LEU A 16 -23.70 -1.43 -4.12
CA LEU A 16 -22.49 -0.74 -4.58
C LEU A 16 -21.74 -0.07 -3.43
N GLN A 17 -20.44 0.15 -3.64
CA GLN A 17 -19.58 0.88 -2.69
C GLN A 17 -20.04 2.34 -2.53
N PRO A 18 -19.72 3.01 -1.40
CA PRO A 18 -20.20 4.37 -1.13
C PRO A 18 -19.90 5.38 -2.25
N TRP A 19 -18.67 5.37 -2.78
CA TRP A 19 -18.28 6.24 -3.90
C TRP A 19 -19.02 5.90 -5.20
N GLN A 20 -19.35 4.63 -5.44
CA GLN A 20 -20.08 4.19 -6.63
C GLN A 20 -21.55 4.65 -6.58
N ARG A 21 -22.16 4.63 -5.38
CA ARG A 21 -23.51 5.17 -5.17
C ARG A 21 -23.56 6.67 -5.36
N ASP A 22 -22.55 7.40 -4.91
CA ASP A 22 -22.47 8.85 -5.13
C ASP A 22 -22.20 9.17 -6.60
N ALA A 23 -21.34 8.42 -7.28
CA ALA A 23 -21.12 8.55 -8.73
C ALA A 23 -22.44 8.39 -9.50
N LEU A 24 -23.24 7.37 -9.16
CA LEU A 24 -24.54 7.13 -9.79
C LEU A 24 -25.52 8.28 -9.53
N ARG A 25 -25.55 8.84 -8.31
CA ARG A 25 -26.33 10.04 -7.97
C ARG A 25 -25.91 11.27 -8.78
N ARG A 26 -24.61 11.52 -8.93
CA ARG A 26 -24.12 12.63 -9.76
C ARG A 26 -24.53 12.46 -11.22
N LEU A 27 -24.53 11.21 -11.71
CA LEU A 27 -24.95 10.87 -13.07
C LEU A 27 -26.45 11.08 -13.35
N THR A 28 -27.31 10.99 -12.33
CA THR A 28 -28.74 11.33 -12.52
C THR A 28 -28.97 12.83 -12.71
N ALA A 29 -28.08 13.67 -12.16
CA ALA A 29 -28.14 15.12 -12.31
C ALA A 29 -27.42 15.62 -13.58
N SER A 30 -26.30 15.01 -13.95
CA SER A 30 -25.51 15.36 -15.14
C SER A 30 -24.94 14.12 -15.82
N PRO A 31 -25.10 13.93 -17.14
CA PRO A 31 -24.55 12.78 -17.85
C PRO A 31 -23.02 12.77 -17.90
N HIS A 32 -22.37 13.90 -17.63
CA HIS A 32 -20.92 14.04 -17.62
C HIS A 32 -20.45 14.65 -16.29
N LEU A 33 -19.43 14.00 -15.71
CA LEU A 33 -18.77 14.45 -14.48
C LEU A 33 -17.48 15.19 -14.84
N PHE A 34 -17.17 16.25 -14.09
CA PHE A 34 -15.96 17.04 -14.30
C PHE A 34 -14.77 16.44 -13.54
N SER A 35 -13.56 16.93 -13.80
CA SER A 35 -12.35 16.47 -13.11
C SER A 35 -12.44 16.65 -11.58
N ALA A 36 -13.11 17.70 -11.11
CA ALA A 36 -13.37 17.92 -9.69
C ALA A 36 -14.21 16.78 -9.08
N ASP A 37 -15.27 16.35 -9.77
CA ASP A 37 -16.10 15.22 -9.34
C ASP A 37 -15.31 13.92 -9.32
N ILE A 38 -14.49 13.68 -10.35
CA ILE A 38 -13.65 12.47 -10.42
C ILE A 38 -12.63 12.46 -9.28
N ASN A 39 -12.04 13.61 -8.95
CA ASN A 39 -11.10 13.72 -7.84
C ASN A 39 -11.76 13.40 -6.50
N GLU A 40 -12.94 13.97 -6.24
CA GLU A 40 -13.68 13.76 -5.01
C GLU A 40 -14.16 12.29 -4.89
N LEU A 41 -14.67 11.70 -5.98
CA LEU A 41 -15.03 10.28 -6.02
C LEU A 41 -13.81 9.37 -5.77
N THR A 42 -12.64 9.77 -6.25
CA THR A 42 -11.38 9.06 -6.01
C THR A 42 -10.96 9.17 -4.54
N ASP A 43 -11.13 10.33 -3.91
CA ASP A 43 -10.88 10.53 -2.48
C ASP A 43 -11.80 9.63 -1.63
N ILE A 44 -13.10 9.64 -1.91
CA ILE A 44 -14.08 8.76 -1.22
C ILE A 44 -13.71 7.29 -1.39
N ALA A 45 -13.28 6.87 -2.59
CA ALA A 45 -12.85 5.50 -2.84
C ALA A 45 -11.62 5.11 -2.02
N TYR A 46 -10.63 6.01 -1.88
CA TYR A 46 -9.46 5.79 -1.04
C TYR A 46 -9.83 5.68 0.43
N PHE A 47 -10.65 6.60 0.95
CA PHE A 47 -11.10 6.55 2.35
C PHE A 47 -11.87 5.26 2.65
N ALA A 48 -12.76 4.83 1.75
CA ALA A 48 -13.48 3.56 1.90
C ALA A 48 -12.54 2.33 1.88
N ALA A 49 -11.45 2.38 1.10
CA ALA A 49 -10.45 1.31 1.08
C ALA A 49 -9.58 1.30 2.36
N LEU A 50 -9.21 2.48 2.88
CA LEU A 50 -8.38 2.64 4.08
C LEU A 50 -9.10 2.19 5.35
N GLN A 51 -10.42 2.45 5.47
CA GLN A 51 -11.22 1.99 6.62
C GLN A 51 -11.25 0.46 6.78
N ASN A 52 -10.95 -0.30 5.72
CA ASN A 52 -10.91 -1.76 5.76
C ASN A 52 -9.50 -2.32 6.06
N GLN A 53 -8.51 -1.47 6.35
CA GLN A 53 -7.13 -1.88 6.66
C GLN A 53 -6.76 -1.45 8.09
N ASP A 54 -6.76 -2.43 9.01
CA ASP A 54 -6.33 -2.22 10.39
C ASP A 54 -4.85 -1.76 10.44
N GLY A 55 -4.58 -0.68 11.19
CA GLY A 55 -3.22 -0.23 11.52
C GLY A 55 -2.55 0.77 10.57
N LEU A 56 -3.26 1.29 9.57
CA LEU A 56 -2.73 2.31 8.64
C LEU A 56 -3.20 3.75 8.94
N LEU A 57 -4.27 3.90 9.74
CA LEU A 57 -4.80 5.19 10.18
C LEU A 57 -4.53 5.33 11.68
N ASN A 58 -3.61 6.22 12.04
CA ASN A 58 -3.38 6.62 13.44
C ASN A 58 -4.19 7.89 13.72
N ASP A 59 -4.60 8.12 14.97
CA ASP A 59 -5.33 9.33 15.44
C ASP A 59 -4.62 10.67 15.11
N GLU A 60 -3.35 10.64 14.68
CA GLU A 60 -2.55 11.81 14.31
C GLU A 60 -2.43 12.06 12.80
N THR A 61 -2.98 11.21 11.92
CA THR A 61 -3.08 11.59 10.50
C THR A 61 -3.95 12.84 10.41
N PRO A 62 -3.52 13.92 9.72
CA PRO A 62 -4.36 15.09 9.54
C PRO A 62 -5.67 14.58 8.95
N SER A 63 -6.75 14.76 9.70
CA SER A 63 -8.10 14.47 9.27
C SER A 63 -8.40 15.44 8.14
N ALA A 64 -7.87 15.15 6.95
CA ALA A 64 -8.44 15.67 5.73
C ALA A 64 -9.88 15.17 5.77
N GLU A 65 -10.81 16.08 6.08
CA GLU A 65 -12.23 15.74 6.19
C GLU A 65 -12.61 14.95 4.95
N ALA A 66 -12.80 13.64 5.13
CA ALA A 66 -13.13 12.77 4.03
C ALA A 66 -14.45 13.28 3.44
N PRO A 67 -14.54 13.47 2.11
CA PRO A 67 -15.79 13.88 1.52
C PRO A 67 -16.88 12.86 1.89
N VAL A 68 -17.98 13.32 2.49
CA VAL A 68 -19.04 12.42 2.93
C VAL A 68 -19.81 11.95 1.69
N PRO A 69 -19.82 10.64 1.37
CA PRO A 69 -20.52 10.15 0.20
C PRO A 69 -22.02 10.39 0.32
N SER A 70 -22.62 11.03 -0.68
CA SER A 70 -24.07 11.21 -0.76
C SER A 70 -24.69 10.10 -1.62
N PRO A 71 -25.43 9.15 -1.03
CA PRO A 71 -25.97 8.02 -1.80
C PRO A 71 -27.12 8.45 -2.72
N MET A 72 -27.28 7.73 -3.83
CA MET A 72 -28.51 7.80 -4.62
C MET A 72 -29.73 7.35 -3.79
N THR A 73 -30.80 8.14 -3.83
CA THR A 73 -32.09 7.89 -3.18
C THR A 73 -33.24 8.12 -4.16
N SER A 74 -34.46 7.75 -3.79
CA SER A 74 -35.66 7.94 -4.62
C SER A 74 -35.94 9.41 -5.01
N GLU A 75 -35.40 10.38 -4.27
CA GLU A 75 -35.53 11.81 -4.59
C GLU A 75 -34.72 12.24 -5.82
N HIS A 76 -33.72 11.44 -6.20
CA HIS A 76 -32.80 11.73 -7.31
C HIS A 76 -33.26 11.16 -8.65
N VAL A 77 -34.44 10.55 -8.66
CA VAL A 77 -35.01 9.80 -9.77
C VAL A 77 -36.39 10.40 -10.11
N PRO A 78 -36.77 10.49 -11.40
CA PRO A 78 -38.12 10.93 -11.76
C PRO A 78 -39.20 10.07 -11.08
N SER A 79 -40.15 10.71 -10.39
CA SER A 79 -41.31 10.03 -9.82
C SER A 79 -42.06 9.25 -10.91
N ASN A 80 -42.43 8.01 -10.61
CA ASN A 80 -43.04 7.06 -11.54
C ASN A 80 -44.50 7.41 -11.94
N ASP A 81 -44.94 8.66 -11.72
CA ASP A 81 -46.32 9.10 -11.95
C ASP A 81 -46.69 9.29 -13.42
N ALA A 82 -45.72 9.17 -14.33
CA ALA A 82 -45.97 9.24 -15.76
C ALA A 82 -45.38 8.03 -16.49
N VAL A 83 -45.86 6.81 -16.17
CA VAL A 83 -45.85 5.75 -17.18
C VAL A 83 -46.69 6.30 -18.34
N ALA A 84 -46.03 6.76 -19.41
CA ALA A 84 -46.71 7.30 -20.56
C ALA A 84 -47.78 6.28 -21.02
N PRO A 85 -49.06 6.67 -21.12
CA PRO A 85 -50.14 5.71 -21.31
C PRO A 85 -49.91 4.89 -22.58
N ALA A 86 -50.18 3.58 -22.53
CA ALA A 86 -49.92 2.68 -23.64
C ALA A 86 -50.68 3.12 -24.91
N VAL A 87 -50.04 2.98 -26.07
CA VAL A 87 -50.64 3.32 -27.37
C VAL A 87 -51.23 2.06 -27.99
N SER A 88 -52.54 2.05 -28.25
CA SER A 88 -53.25 0.92 -28.89
C SER A 88 -53.92 1.37 -30.18
N LEU A 89 -53.60 0.74 -31.31
CA LEU A 89 -54.23 1.06 -32.60
C LEU A 89 -55.70 0.61 -32.62
N VAL A 90 -56.59 1.48 -33.11
CA VAL A 90 -58.03 1.23 -33.20
C VAL A 90 -58.49 1.13 -34.64
N LYS A 91 -57.99 2.01 -35.51
CA LYS A 91 -58.44 2.05 -36.90
C LYS A 91 -57.37 2.60 -37.82
N VAL A 92 -57.28 2.04 -39.02
CA VAL A 92 -56.56 2.66 -40.15
C VAL A 92 -57.58 2.94 -41.24
N HIS A 93 -57.81 4.22 -41.50
CA HIS A 93 -58.74 4.72 -42.51
C HIS A 93 -57.95 5.13 -43.75
N HIS A 94 -58.19 4.46 -44.87
CA HIS A 94 -57.64 4.86 -46.15
C HIS A 94 -58.52 5.94 -46.80
N LEU A 95 -57.95 7.14 -46.99
CA LEU A 95 -58.68 8.30 -47.51
C LEU A 95 -58.53 8.44 -49.03
N GLN A 96 -57.31 8.34 -49.58
CA GLN A 96 -57.07 8.37 -51.04
C GLN A 96 -55.67 7.89 -51.42
N GLY A 97 -55.48 7.49 -52.68
CA GLY A 97 -54.15 7.36 -53.30
C GLY A 97 -53.23 6.22 -52.83
N VAL A 98 -53.69 5.24 -52.05
CA VAL A 98 -52.84 4.17 -51.49
C VAL A 98 -53.06 2.86 -52.25
N ASN A 99 -52.07 2.48 -53.07
CA ASN A 99 -52.11 1.31 -53.96
C ASN A 99 -53.44 1.23 -54.73
N ARG A 100 -53.99 0.03 -54.93
CA ARG A 100 -55.30 -0.22 -55.56
C ARG A 100 -56.43 -0.38 -54.52
N MET A 101 -56.33 0.23 -53.35
CA MET A 101 -57.38 0.11 -52.33
C MET A 101 -58.62 0.91 -52.74
N ARG A 102 -59.81 0.37 -52.45
CA ARG A 102 -61.07 1.09 -52.69
C ARG A 102 -61.16 2.28 -51.75
N VAL A 103 -61.56 3.44 -52.26
CA VAL A 103 -61.82 4.63 -51.45
C VAL A 103 -63.32 4.77 -51.20
N PRO A 104 -63.77 5.08 -49.97
CA PRO A 104 -63.06 4.95 -48.70
C PRO A 104 -63.10 3.50 -48.18
N THR A 105 -62.01 3.01 -47.60
CA THR A 105 -61.98 1.72 -46.89
C THR A 105 -61.25 1.88 -45.57
N ASN A 106 -61.69 1.16 -44.54
CA ASN A 106 -61.03 1.16 -43.25
C ASN A 106 -60.88 -0.26 -42.72
N ILE A 107 -59.85 -0.45 -41.90
CA ILE A 107 -59.68 -1.64 -41.08
C ILE A 107 -59.79 -1.24 -39.62
N ARG A 108 -60.65 -1.94 -38.87
CA ARG A 108 -60.78 -1.80 -37.43
C ARG A 108 -59.94 -2.86 -36.76
N LEU A 109 -59.20 -2.43 -35.74
CA LEU A 109 -58.37 -3.28 -34.91
C LEU A 109 -58.97 -3.29 -33.51
N ASN A 110 -58.99 -4.45 -32.88
CA ASN A 110 -59.26 -4.55 -31.47
C ASN A 110 -58.03 -4.02 -30.72
N PRO A 111 -58.16 -2.97 -29.87
CA PRO A 111 -57.03 -2.41 -29.13
C PRO A 111 -56.43 -3.41 -28.14
N LYS A 112 -57.14 -4.49 -27.80
CA LYS A 112 -56.67 -5.55 -26.90
C LYS A 112 -56.67 -6.90 -27.62
N GLY A 113 -55.58 -7.66 -27.45
CA GLY A 113 -55.46 -9.02 -27.96
C GLY A 113 -54.86 -9.11 -29.37
N LEU A 114 -55.11 -10.25 -30.02
CA LEU A 114 -54.56 -10.58 -31.34
C LEU A 114 -55.52 -10.19 -32.46
N ASN A 115 -55.04 -9.42 -33.43
CA ASN A 115 -55.79 -9.06 -34.65
C ASN A 115 -55.32 -9.92 -35.82
N VAL A 116 -56.22 -10.69 -36.43
CA VAL A 116 -55.93 -11.51 -37.62
C VAL A 116 -56.61 -10.89 -38.85
N VAL A 117 -55.81 -10.42 -39.80
CA VAL A 117 -56.29 -9.78 -41.04
C VAL A 117 -55.99 -10.70 -42.22
N PHE A 118 -57.03 -11.25 -42.83
CA PHE A 118 -56.91 -12.19 -43.96
C PHE A 118 -57.82 -11.79 -45.13
N GLY A 119 -57.56 -12.36 -46.30
CA GLY A 119 -58.32 -12.09 -47.52
C GLY A 119 -57.52 -12.47 -48.77
N TYR A 120 -58.15 -12.41 -49.95
CA TYR A 120 -57.49 -12.75 -51.22
C TYR A 120 -56.28 -11.86 -51.53
N ASN A 121 -55.41 -12.32 -52.43
CA ASN A 121 -54.32 -11.49 -52.94
C ASN A 121 -54.88 -10.30 -53.72
N GLY A 122 -54.24 -9.14 -53.58
CA GLY A 122 -54.67 -7.91 -54.27
C GLY A 122 -55.77 -7.09 -53.58
N VAL A 123 -56.37 -7.56 -52.48
CA VAL A 123 -57.43 -6.82 -51.76
C VAL A 123 -56.95 -5.62 -50.94
N GLY A 124 -55.65 -5.35 -50.89
CA GLY A 124 -55.09 -4.18 -50.21
C GLY A 124 -54.45 -4.42 -48.83
N LYS A 125 -54.35 -5.67 -48.35
CA LYS A 125 -53.73 -5.98 -47.02
C LYS A 125 -52.36 -5.32 -46.82
N SER A 126 -51.44 -5.50 -47.78
CA SER A 126 -50.11 -4.88 -47.74
C SER A 126 -50.15 -3.35 -47.80
N GLY A 127 -51.24 -2.76 -48.32
CA GLY A 127 -51.43 -1.31 -48.32
C GLY A 127 -51.61 -0.74 -46.91
N TYR A 128 -52.39 -1.41 -46.06
CA TYR A 128 -52.50 -1.03 -44.64
C TYR A 128 -51.16 -1.17 -43.90
N THR A 129 -50.41 -2.24 -44.17
CA THR A 129 -49.07 -2.41 -43.57
C THR A 129 -48.12 -1.29 -43.99
N ARG A 130 -48.14 -0.84 -45.25
CA ARG A 130 -47.29 0.27 -45.72
C ARG A 130 -47.67 1.60 -45.08
N ILE A 131 -48.97 1.89 -44.91
CA ILE A 131 -49.43 3.05 -44.14
C ILE A 131 -48.85 2.99 -42.73
N LEU A 132 -49.02 1.86 -42.03
CA LEU A 132 -48.52 1.69 -40.66
C LEU A 132 -46.99 1.81 -40.56
N LYS A 133 -46.25 1.23 -41.51
CA LYS A 133 -44.78 1.35 -41.58
C LYS A 133 -44.31 2.79 -41.80
N SER A 134 -45.13 3.62 -42.44
CA SER A 134 -44.81 5.02 -42.71
C SER A 134 -45.31 5.98 -41.62
N SER A 135 -46.36 5.60 -40.89
CA SER A 135 -46.94 6.42 -39.82
C SER A 135 -46.43 6.06 -38.42
N CYS A 136 -45.84 4.87 -38.25
CA CYS A 136 -45.32 4.36 -36.99
C CYS A 136 -43.82 4.01 -37.12
N HIS A 137 -43.20 3.55 -36.04
CA HIS A 137 -41.79 3.15 -36.08
C HIS A 137 -41.59 1.84 -36.85
N SER A 138 -40.76 1.86 -37.90
CA SER A 138 -40.38 0.68 -38.69
C SER A 138 -38.91 0.74 -39.08
N LYS A 139 -38.16 -0.35 -38.88
CA LYS A 139 -36.76 -0.47 -39.34
C LYS A 139 -36.64 -0.73 -40.84
N HIS A 140 -37.73 -1.11 -41.49
CA HIS A 140 -37.78 -1.32 -42.94
C HIS A 140 -38.99 -0.58 -43.52
N PRO A 141 -38.93 0.77 -43.59
CA PRO A 141 -39.98 1.55 -44.24
C PRO A 141 -40.09 1.13 -45.71
N GLU A 142 -41.32 0.98 -46.19
CA GLU A 142 -41.61 0.70 -47.60
C GLU A 142 -42.36 1.89 -48.20
N PRO A 143 -42.02 2.32 -49.42
CA PRO A 143 -42.73 3.43 -50.06
C PRO A 143 -44.20 3.05 -50.27
N VAL A 144 -45.08 3.98 -49.90
CA VAL A 144 -46.51 3.85 -50.19
C VAL A 144 -46.74 4.25 -51.64
N LEU A 145 -47.05 3.26 -52.49
CA LEU A 145 -47.22 3.47 -53.93
C LEU A 145 -48.62 3.98 -54.26
N GLY A 146 -48.72 4.88 -55.23
CA GLY A 146 -49.97 5.36 -55.81
C GLY A 146 -50.72 4.27 -56.60
N ASN A 147 -51.95 4.57 -56.99
CA ASN A 147 -52.73 3.67 -57.85
C ASN A 147 -52.29 3.81 -59.31
N VAL A 148 -51.54 2.83 -59.81
CA VAL A 148 -51.03 2.78 -61.19
C VAL A 148 -52.10 2.76 -62.28
N TYR A 149 -53.38 2.56 -61.94
CA TYR A 149 -54.49 2.52 -62.90
C TYR A 149 -55.25 3.86 -63.02
N HIS A 150 -54.90 4.89 -62.26
CA HIS A 150 -55.46 6.23 -62.42
C HIS A 150 -54.52 7.11 -63.26
N ALA A 151 -55.09 7.88 -64.19
CA ALA A 151 -54.33 8.82 -65.04
C ALA A 151 -53.65 9.93 -64.22
N THR A 152 -54.15 10.23 -63.03
CA THR A 152 -53.56 11.16 -62.07
C THR A 152 -53.32 10.41 -60.77
N ASN A 153 -52.05 10.29 -60.35
CA ASN A 153 -51.72 9.77 -59.04
C ASN A 153 -52.10 10.80 -57.99
N LEU A 154 -53.12 10.50 -57.18
CA LEU A 154 -53.42 11.27 -55.99
C LEU A 154 -52.37 11.00 -54.92
N ASP A 155 -51.98 12.04 -54.19
CA ASP A 155 -51.10 11.89 -53.04
C ASP A 155 -51.75 10.95 -52.01
N PRO A 156 -51.06 9.86 -51.60
CA PRO A 156 -51.60 8.93 -50.63
C PRO A 156 -51.93 9.63 -49.31
N LEU A 157 -53.16 9.44 -48.83
CA LEU A 157 -53.67 10.00 -47.59
C LEU A 157 -54.38 8.90 -46.78
N ALA A 158 -54.11 8.86 -45.48
CA ALA A 158 -54.76 7.97 -44.54
C ALA A 158 -54.91 8.64 -43.17
N LYS A 159 -55.80 8.09 -42.35
CA LYS A 159 -55.97 8.50 -40.95
C LYS A 159 -55.81 7.29 -40.04
N VAL A 160 -54.96 7.41 -39.04
CA VAL A 160 -54.73 6.37 -38.03
C VAL A 160 -55.35 6.83 -36.72
N GLU A 161 -56.27 6.03 -36.17
CA GLU A 161 -56.91 6.26 -34.88
C GLU A 161 -56.31 5.30 -33.85
N TYR A 162 -56.01 5.82 -32.65
CA TYR A 162 -55.39 5.07 -31.55
C TYR A 162 -55.96 5.48 -30.19
N LEU A 163 -55.69 4.68 -29.16
CA LEU A 163 -55.95 5.01 -27.75
C LEU A 163 -54.64 5.24 -27.03
N LEU A 164 -54.57 6.32 -26.25
CA LEU A 164 -53.56 6.59 -25.23
C LEU A 164 -54.15 6.22 -23.87
N GLY A 165 -53.95 4.97 -23.45
CA GLY A 165 -54.68 4.41 -22.32
C GLY A 165 -56.17 4.33 -22.66
N GLU A 166 -56.97 5.26 -22.14
CA GLU A 166 -58.41 5.37 -22.43
C GLU A 166 -58.76 6.55 -23.34
N THR A 167 -57.81 7.45 -23.61
CA THR A 167 -58.06 8.67 -24.38
C THR A 167 -57.90 8.40 -25.88
N ALA A 168 -58.91 8.74 -26.68
CA ALA A 168 -58.84 8.61 -28.13
C ALA A 168 -57.96 9.69 -28.78
N GLY A 169 -57.09 9.28 -29.69
CA GLY A 169 -56.26 10.13 -30.52
C GLY A 169 -56.40 9.76 -32.00
N SER A 170 -56.04 10.69 -32.89
CA SER A 170 -56.01 10.42 -34.32
C SER A 170 -54.93 11.23 -35.03
N HIS A 171 -54.31 10.62 -36.02
CA HIS A 171 -53.28 11.23 -36.84
C HIS A 171 -53.63 11.12 -38.32
N GLU A 172 -53.59 12.23 -39.03
CA GLU A 172 -53.70 12.25 -40.49
C GLU A 172 -52.30 12.13 -41.10
N TRP A 173 -52.10 11.03 -41.80
CA TRP A 173 -50.86 10.69 -42.48
C TRP A 173 -50.98 11.00 -43.97
N ASN A 174 -49.97 11.64 -44.54
CA ASN A 174 -49.82 11.81 -45.98
C ASN A 174 -48.39 11.45 -46.41
N LEU A 175 -48.21 11.10 -47.69
CA LEU A 175 -46.91 10.67 -48.22
C LEU A 175 -45.82 11.76 -48.15
N ASN A 176 -46.21 13.03 -48.31
CA ASN A 176 -45.29 14.15 -48.51
C ASN A 176 -44.84 14.80 -47.18
N ALA A 177 -45.38 14.36 -46.05
CA ALA A 177 -45.03 14.83 -44.72
C ALA A 177 -44.73 13.64 -43.80
N PRO A 178 -43.51 13.54 -43.23
CA PRO A 178 -43.22 12.52 -42.23
C PRO A 178 -44.17 12.66 -41.03
N SER A 179 -44.60 11.52 -40.48
CA SER A 179 -45.48 11.52 -39.30
C SER A 179 -44.71 12.06 -38.09
N ASN A 180 -45.13 13.23 -37.60
CA ASN A 180 -44.58 13.84 -36.38
C ASN A 180 -45.37 13.45 -35.11
N ASP A 181 -46.23 12.42 -35.19
CA ASP A 181 -47.00 11.98 -34.04
C ASP A 181 -46.13 11.15 -33.09
N VAL A 182 -45.73 11.78 -31.98
CA VAL A 182 -44.89 11.19 -30.93
C VAL A 182 -45.51 9.92 -30.34
N ASN A 183 -46.84 9.77 -30.38
CA ASN A 183 -47.51 8.58 -29.87
C ASN A 183 -47.42 7.42 -30.86
N LEU A 184 -47.62 7.66 -32.16
CA LEU A 184 -47.47 6.60 -33.17
C LEU A 184 -46.02 6.13 -33.31
N ALA A 185 -45.03 6.98 -33.02
CA ALA A 185 -43.63 6.57 -32.93
C ALA A 185 -43.37 5.50 -31.86
N ARG A 186 -44.26 5.35 -30.86
CA ARG A 186 -44.19 4.32 -29.81
C ARG A 186 -44.73 2.96 -30.27
N VAL A 187 -45.32 2.88 -31.47
CA VAL A 187 -45.83 1.64 -32.05
C VAL A 187 -44.79 1.11 -33.05
N ALA A 188 -44.26 -0.09 -32.79
CA ALA A 188 -43.31 -0.74 -33.67
C ALA A 188 -44.01 -1.68 -34.67
N VAL A 189 -43.73 -1.51 -35.96
CA VAL A 189 -44.22 -2.38 -37.03
C VAL A 189 -43.13 -3.34 -37.45
N TYR A 190 -43.38 -4.64 -37.27
CA TYR A 190 -42.42 -5.70 -37.57
C TYR A 190 -42.93 -6.63 -38.67
N ASP A 191 -42.06 -7.01 -39.60
CA ASP A 191 -42.32 -7.99 -40.65
C ASP A 191 -41.06 -8.83 -40.96
N ALA A 192 -41.18 -9.77 -41.89
CA ALA A 192 -40.08 -10.67 -42.27
C ALA A 192 -38.83 -9.92 -42.80
N LYS A 193 -38.99 -8.75 -43.43
CA LYS A 193 -37.85 -7.94 -43.91
C LYS A 193 -37.19 -7.14 -42.78
N SER A 194 -37.98 -6.66 -41.81
CA SER A 194 -37.46 -6.11 -40.56
C SER A 194 -36.70 -7.16 -39.73
N ALA A 195 -37.10 -8.44 -39.84
CA ALA A 195 -36.41 -9.55 -39.20
C ALA A 195 -35.02 -9.83 -39.79
N SER A 196 -34.89 -9.84 -41.12
CA SER A 196 -33.58 -10.02 -41.74
C SER A 196 -32.61 -8.92 -41.32
N ALA A 197 -33.07 -7.65 -41.24
CA ALA A 197 -32.25 -6.55 -40.75
C ALA A 197 -31.78 -6.72 -39.29
N HIS A 198 -32.56 -7.39 -38.43
CA HIS A 198 -32.16 -7.69 -37.04
C HIS A 198 -31.11 -8.81 -36.95
N VAL A 199 -31.15 -9.78 -37.87
CA VAL A 199 -30.27 -10.96 -37.82
C VAL A 199 -28.98 -10.75 -38.62
N SER A 200 -29.03 -9.96 -39.70
CA SER A 200 -27.88 -9.77 -40.59
C SER A 200 -26.90 -8.68 -40.15
N ALA A 201 -27.31 -7.74 -39.28
CA ALA A 201 -26.43 -6.68 -38.79
C ALA A 201 -25.62 -7.17 -37.58
N LYS A 202 -24.33 -7.46 -37.77
CA LYS A 202 -23.36 -7.59 -36.67
C LYS A 202 -23.38 -6.29 -35.86
N GLY A 203 -23.87 -6.35 -34.63
CA GLY A 203 -23.95 -5.20 -33.73
C GLY A 203 -25.12 -4.29 -34.08
N THR A 204 -26.34 -4.69 -33.70
CA THR A 204 -27.45 -3.73 -33.68
C THR A 204 -27.22 -2.82 -32.47
N GLU A 205 -26.63 -1.66 -32.71
CA GLU A 205 -26.70 -0.52 -31.80
C GLU A 205 -28.18 -0.36 -31.42
N LEU A 206 -28.50 -0.41 -30.13
CA LEU A 206 -29.85 -0.14 -29.64
C LEU A 206 -30.21 1.29 -30.09
N THR A 207 -30.95 1.41 -31.19
CA THR A 207 -31.32 2.71 -31.79
C THR A 207 -32.18 3.56 -30.85
N VAL A 208 -32.71 2.93 -29.80
CA VAL A 208 -33.38 3.60 -28.68
C VAL A 208 -32.87 2.96 -27.38
N THR A 209 -31.96 3.66 -26.69
CA THR A 209 -31.61 3.36 -25.31
C THR A 209 -32.74 3.85 -24.43
N PRO A 210 -33.44 2.97 -23.68
CA PRO A 210 -34.44 3.40 -22.71
C PRO A 210 -33.83 4.39 -21.72
N GLN A 211 -34.60 5.43 -21.37
CA GLN A 211 -34.16 6.45 -20.42
C GLN A 211 -33.74 5.79 -19.10
N GLY A 212 -32.55 6.12 -18.61
CA GLY A 212 -31.97 5.53 -17.41
C GLY A 212 -30.98 4.39 -17.68
N LEU A 213 -31.05 3.71 -18.83
CA LEU A 213 -30.07 2.65 -19.16
C LEU A 213 -28.69 3.24 -19.53
N ASP A 214 -28.67 4.47 -20.03
CA ASP A 214 -27.49 5.28 -20.28
C ASP A 214 -26.66 5.56 -19.01
N LEU A 215 -27.31 5.62 -17.84
CA LEU A 215 -26.62 5.78 -16.56
C LEU A 215 -25.61 4.67 -16.29
N LEU A 216 -25.89 3.43 -16.71
CA LEU A 216 -24.95 2.31 -16.54
C LEU A 216 -23.71 2.48 -17.41
N THR A 217 -23.89 2.90 -18.67
CA THR A 217 -22.80 3.16 -19.61
C THR A 217 -21.94 4.33 -19.12
N ASN A 218 -22.57 5.39 -18.63
CA ASN A 218 -21.87 6.54 -18.05
C ASN A 218 -21.12 6.15 -16.77
N LEU A 219 -21.69 5.28 -15.92
CA LEU A 219 -21.05 4.79 -14.71
C LEU A 219 -19.77 3.99 -15.03
N VAL A 220 -19.78 3.13 -16.05
CA VAL A 220 -18.57 2.42 -16.52
C VAL A 220 -17.49 3.39 -16.95
N THR A 221 -17.88 4.48 -17.62
CA THR A 221 -16.95 5.53 -18.05
C THR A 221 -16.33 6.23 -16.85
N VAL A 222 -17.13 6.57 -15.83
CA VAL A 222 -16.67 7.15 -14.57
C VAL A 222 -15.70 6.22 -13.82
N TYR A 223 -15.96 4.91 -13.81
CA TYR A 223 -15.04 3.93 -13.21
C TYR A 223 -13.67 3.94 -13.90
N GLY A 224 -13.64 4.05 -15.23
CA GLY A 224 -12.40 4.21 -15.99
C GLY A 224 -11.63 5.49 -15.61
N SER A 225 -12.34 6.61 -15.45
CA SER A 225 -11.75 7.89 -15.03
C SER A 225 -11.18 7.83 -13.61
N VAL A 226 -11.95 7.31 -12.64
CA VAL A 226 -11.49 7.13 -11.25
C VAL A 226 -10.27 6.19 -11.19
N ALA A 227 -10.30 5.08 -11.94
CA ALA A 227 -9.16 4.16 -11.99
C ALA A 227 -7.91 4.81 -12.59
N THR A 228 -8.08 5.67 -13.59
CA THR A 228 -6.97 6.41 -14.20
C THR A 228 -6.40 7.44 -13.23
N GLU A 229 -7.26 8.20 -12.56
CA GLU A 229 -6.85 9.19 -11.56
C GLU A 229 -6.12 8.53 -10.38
N ALA A 230 -6.65 7.40 -9.88
CA ALA A 230 -5.98 6.63 -8.84
C ALA A 230 -4.57 6.16 -9.27
N LYS A 231 -4.42 5.69 -10.52
CA LYS A 231 -3.10 5.33 -11.06
C LYS A 231 -2.16 6.53 -11.16
N ASN A 232 -2.66 7.69 -11.56
CA ASN A 232 -1.87 8.92 -11.64
C ASN A 232 -1.34 9.33 -10.26
N ARG A 233 -2.20 9.28 -9.24
CA ARG A 233 -1.82 9.58 -7.85
C ARG A 233 -0.78 8.59 -7.31
N ILE A 234 -0.96 7.30 -7.57
CA ILE A 234 0.04 6.28 -7.21
C ILE A 234 1.37 6.53 -7.92
N ALA A 235 1.36 6.85 -9.21
CA ALA A 235 2.56 7.14 -9.97
C ALA A 235 3.28 8.40 -9.45
N ALA A 236 2.53 9.45 -9.09
CA ALA A 236 3.07 10.66 -8.48
C ALA A 236 3.74 10.35 -7.13
N LEU A 237 3.09 9.55 -6.26
CA LEU A 237 3.66 9.12 -4.99
C LEU A 237 4.91 8.26 -5.15
N ASN A 238 4.93 7.33 -6.11
CA ASN A 238 6.10 6.52 -6.40
C ASN A 238 7.27 7.33 -7.01
N GLY A 239 6.96 8.41 -7.74
CA GLY A 239 7.96 9.33 -8.29
C GLY A 239 8.63 10.19 -7.22
N VAL A 240 7.93 10.45 -6.11
CA VAL A 240 8.53 11.00 -4.90
C VAL A 240 9.25 9.84 -4.19
N SER A 241 10.50 9.58 -4.57
CA SER A 241 11.37 8.72 -3.77
C SER A 241 11.32 9.25 -2.34
N GLY A 242 10.70 8.49 -1.43
CA GLY A 242 10.77 8.77 0.00
C GLY A 242 12.24 8.96 0.39
N PRO A 243 12.55 9.75 1.44
CA PRO A 243 13.92 9.89 1.90
C PRO A 243 14.45 8.49 2.06
N GLY A 244 15.37 8.10 1.17
CA GLY A 244 15.88 6.75 1.15
C GLY A 244 16.44 6.56 2.54
N ILE A 245 15.79 5.71 3.35
CA ILE A 245 16.49 5.12 4.46
C ILE A 245 17.52 4.26 3.75
N ALA A 246 18.65 4.88 3.40
CA ALA A 246 19.79 4.22 2.86
C ALA A 246 20.07 3.15 3.89
N SER A 247 19.68 1.92 3.57
CA SER A 247 19.97 0.79 4.42
C SER A 247 21.47 0.56 4.25
N GLU A 248 22.27 1.40 4.91
CA GLU A 248 23.62 1.07 5.33
C GLU A 248 23.58 -0.12 6.30
N ALA A 249 22.38 -0.57 6.71
CA ALA A 249 22.09 -1.88 7.27
C ALA A 249 22.87 -2.97 6.51
N THR A 250 23.99 -3.34 7.13
CA THR A 250 24.90 -4.36 6.64
C THR A 250 24.25 -5.75 6.77
N ASP A 251 23.34 -5.89 7.73
CA ASP A 251 22.62 -7.12 8.03
C ASP A 251 21.51 -7.43 7.00
N PRO A 252 21.52 -8.61 6.37
CA PRO A 252 20.48 -9.05 5.44
C PRO A 252 19.07 -9.12 6.04
N ALA A 253 18.94 -9.45 7.32
CA ALA A 253 17.65 -9.57 8.01
C ALA A 253 17.00 -8.20 8.23
N VAL A 254 17.79 -7.19 8.63
CA VAL A 254 17.34 -5.80 8.77
C VAL A 254 16.95 -5.23 7.41
N ARG A 255 17.73 -5.51 6.36
CA ARG A 255 17.38 -5.08 4.99
C ARG A 255 16.09 -5.72 4.50
N LYS A 256 15.87 -7.00 4.80
CA LYS A 256 14.62 -7.69 4.47
C LYS A 256 13.43 -7.06 5.19
N ALA A 257 13.57 -6.77 6.49
CA ALA A 257 12.54 -6.09 7.28
C ALA A 257 12.24 -4.68 6.75
N MET A 258 13.29 -3.91 6.39
CA MET A 258 13.15 -2.59 5.79
C MET A 258 12.47 -2.63 4.42
N GLY A 259 12.75 -3.65 3.60
CA GLY A 259 12.15 -3.82 2.28
C GLY A 259 10.66 -4.15 2.30
N VAL A 260 10.12 -4.58 3.45
CA VAL A 260 8.69 -4.89 3.63
C VAL A 260 7.96 -3.86 4.50
N LEU A 261 8.61 -2.74 4.87
CA LEU A 261 8.00 -1.63 5.60
C LEU A 261 6.73 -1.13 4.88
N GLY A 262 5.64 -0.98 5.62
CA GLY A 262 4.31 -0.64 5.07
C GLY A 262 3.41 -1.84 4.75
N SER A 263 3.91 -3.07 4.89
CA SER A 263 3.07 -4.27 4.86
C SER A 263 2.75 -4.77 6.28
N ALA A 264 1.65 -5.52 6.45
CA ALA A 264 1.32 -6.18 7.71
C ALA A 264 2.45 -7.12 8.21
N SER A 265 3.27 -7.65 7.30
CA SER A 265 4.42 -8.50 7.64
C SER A 265 5.60 -7.75 8.27
N ALA A 266 5.66 -6.42 8.13
CA ALA A 266 6.72 -5.59 8.69
C ALA A 266 6.77 -5.68 10.22
N MET A 267 5.61 -5.68 10.87
CA MET A 267 5.52 -5.70 12.34
C MET A 267 6.13 -6.98 12.92
N GLY A 268 5.80 -8.15 12.37
CA GLY A 268 6.37 -9.42 12.84
C GLY A 268 7.89 -9.50 12.66
N HIS A 269 8.42 -8.94 11.57
CA HIS A 269 9.87 -8.86 11.36
C HIS A 269 10.56 -7.89 12.34
N ILE A 270 9.94 -6.75 12.64
CA ILE A 270 10.46 -5.79 13.62
C ILE A 270 10.46 -6.38 15.03
N GLU A 271 9.36 -7.03 15.43
CA GLU A 271 9.25 -7.67 16.75
C GLU A 271 10.35 -8.73 16.94
N THR A 272 10.54 -9.60 15.94
CA THR A 272 11.58 -10.64 15.99
C THR A 272 13.00 -10.06 16.09
N LEU A 273 13.27 -8.96 15.38
CA LEU A 273 14.58 -8.29 15.40
C LEU A 273 14.77 -7.38 16.63
N SER A 274 13.70 -7.06 17.36
CA SER A 274 13.73 -6.23 18.55
C SER A 274 14.00 -7.01 19.85
N THR A 275 13.86 -8.34 19.81
CA THR A 275 14.12 -9.23 20.94
C THR A 275 15.50 -9.86 20.83
N LEU A 276 16.33 -9.65 21.85
CA LEU A 276 17.63 -10.33 21.99
C LEU A 276 17.39 -11.77 22.41
N ASP A 277 18.07 -12.72 21.75
CA ASP A 277 18.02 -14.11 22.17
C ASP A 277 18.86 -14.37 23.44
N ASP A 278 18.68 -15.54 24.07
CA ASP A 278 19.40 -15.89 25.31
C ASP A 278 20.93 -15.92 25.14
N ALA A 279 21.42 -16.19 23.93
CA ALA A 279 22.85 -16.22 23.61
C ALA A 279 23.41 -14.80 23.46
N GLU A 280 22.68 -13.90 22.83
CA GLU A 280 22.99 -12.48 22.67
C GLU A 280 22.94 -11.74 24.01
N GLN A 281 21.95 -12.06 24.86
CA GLN A 281 21.85 -11.54 26.22
C GLN A 281 23.06 -11.96 27.06
N SER A 282 23.48 -13.22 26.95
CA SER A 282 24.69 -13.74 27.61
C SER A 282 25.97 -13.11 27.08
N ALA A 283 26.05 -12.86 25.77
CA ALA A 283 27.17 -12.18 25.14
C ALA A 283 27.28 -10.71 25.61
N LEU A 284 26.15 -9.99 25.73
CA LEU A 284 26.06 -8.63 26.27
C LEU A 284 26.61 -8.52 27.70
N VAL A 285 26.31 -9.51 28.56
CA VAL A 285 26.85 -9.56 29.93
C VAL A 285 28.37 -9.78 29.94
N SER A 286 28.91 -10.56 28.99
CA SER A 286 30.35 -10.87 28.90
C SER A 286 31.19 -9.77 28.22
N LEU A 287 30.55 -8.87 27.46
CA LEU A 287 31.18 -7.83 26.64
C LEU A 287 32.02 -6.82 27.44
N PRO A 288 31.57 -6.28 28.58
CA PRO A 288 32.38 -5.38 29.41
C PRO A 288 33.69 -6.02 29.89
N GLY A 289 33.63 -7.29 30.30
CA GLY A 289 34.81 -8.07 30.71
C GLY A 289 35.77 -8.28 29.55
N THR A 290 35.24 -8.58 28.36
CA THR A 290 36.03 -8.78 27.14
C THR A 290 36.69 -7.48 26.67
N ILE A 291 36.00 -6.35 26.76
CA ILE A 291 36.53 -5.01 26.44
C ILE A 291 37.64 -4.63 27.41
N SER A 292 37.41 -4.83 28.72
CA SER A 292 38.42 -4.57 29.75
C SER A 292 39.68 -5.41 29.53
N HIS A 293 39.49 -6.73 29.34
CA HIS A 293 40.58 -7.65 29.05
C HIS A 293 41.38 -7.21 27.81
N ARG A 294 40.72 -6.93 26.68
CA ARG A 294 41.38 -6.49 25.44
C ARG A 294 42.09 -5.14 25.59
N ARG A 295 41.56 -4.21 26.39
CA ARG A 295 42.23 -2.93 26.71
C ARG A 295 43.50 -3.15 27.53
N THR A 296 43.43 -3.94 28.60
CA THR A 296 44.60 -4.29 29.43
C THR A 296 45.63 -5.15 28.70
N ASN A 297 45.19 -6.01 27.77
CA ASN A 297 46.06 -6.86 26.95
C ASN A 297 46.40 -6.25 25.58
N SER A 298 46.19 -4.94 25.39
CA SER A 298 46.59 -4.26 24.17
C SER A 298 48.11 -4.23 24.02
N GLN A 299 48.61 -4.14 22.78
CA GLN A 299 50.04 -4.07 22.48
C GLN A 299 50.72 -2.90 23.21
N ALA A 300 50.06 -1.73 23.27
CA ALA A 300 50.55 -0.56 23.98
C ALA A 300 50.63 -0.78 25.51
N ALA A 301 49.61 -1.41 26.11
CA ALA A 301 49.61 -1.72 27.54
C ALA A 301 50.71 -2.75 27.91
N ARG A 302 50.92 -3.77 27.06
CA ARG A 302 52.01 -4.75 27.24
C ARG A 302 53.39 -4.10 27.15
N LEU A 303 53.59 -3.20 26.19
CA LEU A 303 54.84 -2.43 26.05
C LEU A 303 55.07 -1.50 27.25
N ALA A 304 54.04 -0.80 27.73
CA ALA A 304 54.13 0.06 28.91
C ALA A 304 54.51 -0.75 30.17
N GLN A 305 53.89 -1.92 30.38
CA GLN A 305 54.19 -2.80 31.50
C GLN A 305 55.61 -3.39 31.41
N ALA A 306 56.08 -3.75 30.21
CA ALA A 306 57.44 -4.22 29.99
C ALA A 306 58.48 -3.12 30.29
N ASN A 307 58.23 -1.88 29.83
CA ASN A 307 59.10 -0.73 30.11
C ASN A 307 59.14 -0.37 31.61
N ALA A 308 58.00 -0.45 32.30
CA ALA A 308 57.95 -0.23 33.74
C ALA A 308 58.81 -1.25 34.51
N LYS A 309 58.72 -2.54 34.15
CA LYS A 309 59.60 -3.59 34.70
C LYS A 309 61.07 -3.34 34.40
N LEU A 310 61.39 -2.94 33.17
CA LEU A 310 62.76 -2.66 32.75
C LEU A 310 63.38 -1.49 33.55
N ASN A 311 62.60 -0.43 33.81
CA ASN A 311 63.00 0.67 34.67
C ASN A 311 63.16 0.25 36.13
N GLN A 312 62.28 -0.62 36.65
CA GLN A 312 62.42 -1.18 37.99
C GLN A 312 63.72 -1.98 38.14
N HIS A 313 64.04 -2.85 37.17
CA HIS A 313 65.28 -3.62 37.18
C HIS A 313 66.52 -2.73 37.07
N ARG A 314 66.49 -1.68 36.22
CA ARG A 314 67.58 -0.69 36.15
C ARG A 314 67.79 0.04 37.48
N ASN A 315 66.72 0.43 38.15
CA ASN A 315 66.80 1.08 39.45
C ASN A 315 67.35 0.14 40.53
N GLN A 316 66.97 -1.15 40.51
CA GLN A 316 67.54 -2.17 41.39
C GLN A 316 69.05 -2.36 41.11
N ALA A 317 69.44 -2.51 39.85
CA ALA A 317 70.85 -2.64 39.46
C ALA A 317 71.67 -1.42 39.93
N ARG A 318 71.17 -0.20 39.71
CA ARG A 318 71.81 1.03 40.18
C ARG A 318 71.93 1.10 41.70
N ARG A 319 70.91 0.62 42.44
CA ARG A 319 70.98 0.53 43.91
C ARG A 319 72.07 -0.44 44.35
N ILE A 320 72.18 -1.59 43.68
CA ILE A 320 73.23 -2.58 43.93
C ILE A 320 74.61 -1.97 43.63
N GLU A 321 74.78 -1.27 42.51
CA GLU A 321 76.03 -0.57 42.18
C GLU A 321 76.40 0.51 43.21
N ILE A 322 75.43 1.32 43.65
CA ILE A 322 75.67 2.34 44.68
C ILE A 322 76.06 1.70 46.03
N LEU A 323 75.39 0.60 46.40
CA LEU A 323 75.74 -0.16 47.61
C LEU A 323 77.14 -0.77 47.50
N ALA A 324 77.47 -1.38 46.35
CA ALA A 324 78.79 -1.92 46.06
C ALA A 324 79.88 -0.84 46.08
N ALA A 325 79.60 0.36 45.56
CA ALA A 325 80.53 1.49 45.59
C ALA A 325 80.73 2.09 46.99
N LYS A 326 79.70 2.04 47.85
CA LYS A 326 79.80 2.48 49.26
C LYS A 326 80.61 1.51 50.11
N VAL A 327 80.61 0.22 49.79
CA VAL A 327 81.55 -0.75 50.35
C VAL A 327 82.89 -0.58 49.63
N SER A 328 83.61 0.49 49.96
CA SER A 328 84.90 0.74 49.30
C SER A 328 85.92 -0.32 49.73
N SER A 329 86.80 -0.72 48.80
CA SER A 329 87.98 -1.53 49.10
C SER A 329 88.82 -0.93 50.24
N GLY A 330 88.74 0.39 50.45
CA GLY A 330 89.33 1.12 51.57
C GLY A 330 88.68 0.85 52.92
N GLN A 331 87.35 0.70 53.00
CA GLN A 331 86.66 0.29 54.25
C GLN A 331 86.91 -1.18 54.59
N MET A 332 87.04 -2.02 53.57
CA MET A 332 87.48 -3.41 53.73
C MET A 332 88.96 -3.51 54.14
N ALA A 333 89.81 -2.59 53.68
CA ALA A 333 91.22 -2.51 54.05
C ALA A 333 91.41 -1.99 55.49
N SER A 334 90.67 -0.96 55.90
CA SER A 334 90.72 -0.45 57.28
C SER A 334 90.23 -1.47 58.29
N LEU A 335 89.20 -2.27 57.96
CA LEU A 335 88.78 -3.40 58.79
C LEU A 335 89.86 -4.50 58.88
N LYS A 336 90.60 -4.76 57.79
CA LYS A 336 91.74 -5.70 57.82
C LYS A 336 92.91 -5.16 58.65
N GLU A 337 93.17 -3.85 58.59
CA GLU A 337 94.21 -3.19 59.39
C GLU A 337 93.87 -3.19 60.89
N ILE A 338 92.62 -2.85 61.24
CA ILE A 338 92.13 -2.94 62.62
C ILE A 338 92.23 -4.38 63.15
N ARG A 339 91.91 -5.38 62.32
CA ARG A 339 92.10 -6.80 62.67
C ARG A 339 93.57 -7.18 62.83
N GLY A 340 94.47 -6.60 62.05
CA GLY A 340 95.92 -6.78 62.19
C GLY A 340 96.43 -6.24 63.52
N ARG A 341 96.07 -4.98 63.85
CA ARG A 341 96.44 -4.34 65.12
C ARG A 341 95.88 -5.05 66.34
N LEU A 342 94.64 -5.55 66.27
CA LEU A 342 94.06 -6.35 67.35
C LEU A 342 94.84 -7.64 67.58
N ARG A 343 95.45 -8.22 66.55
CA ARG A 343 96.28 -9.43 66.68
C ARG A 343 97.65 -9.11 67.27
N GLU A 344 98.27 -8.00 66.85
CA GLU A 344 99.52 -7.50 67.44
C GLU A 344 99.35 -7.18 68.94
N ILE A 345 98.25 -6.52 69.34
CA ILE A 345 97.99 -6.24 70.76
C ILE A 345 97.80 -7.53 71.56
N VAL A 346 97.13 -8.55 71.00
CA VAL A 346 96.97 -9.85 71.67
C VAL A 346 98.32 -10.59 71.76
N GLU A 347 99.18 -10.50 70.75
CA GLU A 347 100.53 -11.07 70.77
C GLU A 347 101.44 -10.32 71.76
N GLU A 348 101.34 -8.98 71.85
CA GLU A 348 102.05 -8.16 72.83
C GLU A 348 101.57 -8.43 74.27
N GLU A 349 100.25 -8.59 74.49
CA GLU A 349 99.71 -9.01 75.80
C GLU A 349 100.11 -10.44 76.16
N GLN A 350 100.23 -11.37 75.20
CA GLN A 350 100.77 -12.70 75.46
C GLN A 350 102.26 -12.63 75.87
N VAL A 351 103.08 -11.86 75.15
CA VAL A 351 104.51 -11.69 75.46
C VAL A 351 104.72 -10.95 76.78
N GLN A 352 103.89 -9.95 77.13
CA GLN A 352 103.89 -9.30 78.44
C GLN A 352 103.42 -10.25 79.55
N SER A 353 102.42 -11.08 79.31
CA SER A 353 102.01 -12.13 80.27
C SER A 353 103.08 -13.23 80.45
N GLU A 354 103.95 -13.46 79.47
CA GLU A 354 105.09 -14.38 79.63
C GLU A 354 106.27 -13.71 80.35
N HIS A 355 106.44 -12.38 80.23
CA HIS A 355 107.50 -11.64 80.91
C HIS A 355 107.18 -11.34 82.38
N ASP A 356 105.96 -10.89 82.69
CA ASP A 356 105.55 -10.50 84.05
C ASP A 356 105.40 -11.70 85.01
N PHE A 357 105.26 -12.92 84.48
CA PHE A 357 105.09 -14.14 85.30
C PHE A 357 106.38 -14.98 85.46
N SER A 358 107.54 -14.44 85.07
CA SER A 358 108.84 -15.13 85.21
C SER A 358 109.56 -14.87 86.55
N GLN A 359 108.98 -14.08 87.46
CA GLN A 359 109.52 -13.77 88.79
C GLN A 359 108.65 -14.19 89.98
N GLU A 360 107.75 -15.18 89.86
CA GLU A 360 107.02 -15.72 91.02
C GLU A 360 107.32 -17.20 91.33
N LEU A 361 107.61 -17.45 92.61
CA LEU A 361 107.85 -18.74 93.23
C LEU A 361 106.49 -19.39 93.57
N LEU A 362 106.04 -20.31 92.70
CA LEU A 362 105.00 -21.35 92.84
C LEU A 362 103.92 -21.24 91.73
N PRO A 363 103.71 -22.30 90.92
CA PRO A 363 102.71 -22.28 89.87
C PRO A 363 101.29 -22.46 90.44
N GLY A 364 100.36 -21.56 90.08
CA GLY A 364 98.92 -21.81 90.20
C GLY A 364 98.13 -21.00 91.24
N VAL A 365 98.56 -19.79 91.63
CA VAL A 365 97.74 -18.91 92.48
C VAL A 365 97.57 -17.56 91.78
N MET A 366 96.33 -17.29 91.34
CA MET A 366 95.87 -16.08 90.63
C MET A 366 96.23 -15.95 89.13
N SER A 367 95.93 -16.97 88.33
CA SER A 367 95.71 -16.77 86.89
C SER A 367 94.31 -16.20 86.64
N PRO A 368 94.13 -15.05 85.96
CA PRO A 368 92.88 -14.72 85.29
C PRO A 368 92.60 -15.76 84.19
N PRO A 369 91.33 -16.07 83.88
CA PRO A 369 91.00 -17.13 82.93
C PRO A 369 91.43 -16.72 81.51
N LEU A 370 92.38 -17.45 80.94
CA LEU A 370 92.63 -17.50 79.49
C LEU A 370 91.38 -18.07 78.80
N ALA A 371 90.43 -17.21 78.40
CA ALA A 371 89.34 -17.58 77.51
C ALA A 371 88.65 -16.36 76.87
N PHE A 372 89.34 -15.58 76.03
CA PHE A 372 88.64 -14.97 74.89
C PHE A 372 88.64 -15.95 73.73
N HIS A 373 87.56 -16.71 73.69
CA HIS A 373 87.21 -17.67 72.65
C HIS A 373 87.01 -16.91 71.32
N VAL A 374 87.96 -17.02 70.38
CA VAL A 374 87.90 -16.42 69.03
C VAL A 374 86.88 -17.16 68.11
N GLY A 375 85.99 -17.98 68.67
CA GLY A 375 85.03 -18.80 67.92
C GLY A 375 83.81 -18.06 67.33
N GLY A 376 83.63 -16.76 67.60
CA GLY A 376 82.37 -16.07 67.29
C GLY A 376 82.27 -15.37 65.93
N ILE A 377 83.38 -15.13 65.22
CA ILE A 377 83.38 -14.22 64.06
C ILE A 377 83.50 -14.95 62.70
N GLU A 378 83.79 -16.25 62.69
CA GLU A 378 83.95 -17.00 61.42
C GLU A 378 82.64 -17.40 60.73
N SER A 379 81.46 -17.20 61.35
CA SER A 379 80.18 -17.62 60.75
C SER A 379 79.49 -16.59 59.86
N LEU A 380 80.01 -15.36 59.74
CA LEU A 380 79.35 -14.30 58.97
C LEU A 380 79.96 -14.03 57.58
N PHE A 381 81.02 -14.73 57.19
CA PHE A 381 81.65 -14.52 55.87
C PHE A 381 82.22 -15.81 55.24
N ARG A 382 81.40 -16.86 55.12
CA ARG A 382 81.60 -17.91 54.11
C ARG A 382 80.39 -18.00 53.17
N SER A 383 80.69 -17.73 51.89
CA SER A 383 79.92 -17.93 50.64
C SER A 383 78.56 -17.27 50.52
#